data_AF-A0A6P0DSC1-F1
#
_entry.id   AF-A0A6P0DSC1-F1
#
_cell.length_a   1.000
_cell.length_b   1.000
_cell.length_c   1.000
_cell.angle_alpha   90.00
_cell.angle_beta   90.00
_cell.angle_gamma   90.00
#
_symmetry.space_group_name_H-M   'P 1'
#
loop_
_entity.id
_entity.type
_entity.pdbx_description
1 polymer ?
#
loop_
_entity_poly.entity_id
_entity_poly.type
_entity_poly.pdbx_seq_one_letter_code
_entity_poly.pdbx_strand_id
1 'polypeptide(L)'
;ALTHGQAIYYSEKAKDYPLFFHLGETNGLGFNNQIAIFFFIAIVGAYMLAKTRWGYETFATGGNEQAAAYAGIRTRWVRIRAYLLSSLCATLAALLSAAQDKGVTPLYGVSWELTVIASVVIGGASILGGRGRVIGSCLGAAVVVLIDKVLREGWPITRIVVIDGESIAVGAKFTLPAGAVLVFLGLLLVIAVLIEPFLIRRQIAAR
;
A
#
# COMPACT_ATOMS: atom_id res chain seq x y z
N ALA A 1 7.04 -26.00 7.93
CA ALA A 1 7.76 -24.80 7.45
C ALA A 1 9.20 -24.87 7.94
N LEU A 2 10.18 -24.58 7.08
CA LEU A 2 11.62 -24.82 7.29
C LEU A 2 12.23 -24.15 8.54
N THR A 3 11.52 -23.24 9.22
CA THR A 3 12.02 -22.44 10.35
C THR A 3 11.31 -22.68 11.69
N HIS A 4 10.36 -23.62 11.78
CA HIS A 4 9.55 -23.80 13.00
C HIS A 4 8.88 -22.51 13.53
N GLY A 5 8.63 -21.52 12.66
CA GLY A 5 8.04 -20.24 13.04
C GLY A 5 9.03 -19.16 13.50
N GLN A 6 10.33 -19.45 13.50
CA GLN A 6 11.35 -18.47 13.87
C GLN A 6 11.66 -17.49 12.74
N ALA A 7 11.96 -16.25 13.10
CA ALA A 7 12.44 -15.22 12.19
C ALA A 7 13.87 -15.54 11.75
N ILE A 8 14.13 -15.49 10.44
CA ILE A 8 15.50 -15.60 9.92
C ILE A 8 16.04 -14.20 9.75
N TYR A 9 17.14 -13.88 10.44
CA TYR A 9 17.86 -12.62 10.26
C TYR A 9 19.13 -12.86 9.46
N TYR A 10 19.43 -11.93 8.55
CA TYR A 10 20.58 -11.97 7.65
C TYR A 10 21.62 -10.91 8.03
N SER A 11 21.67 -10.50 9.30
CA SER A 11 22.54 -9.41 9.80
C SER A 11 24.02 -9.60 9.43
N GLU A 12 24.53 -10.84 9.42
CA GLU A 12 25.91 -11.13 8.99
C GLU A 12 26.07 -11.09 7.46
N LYS A 13 25.19 -11.74 6.69
CA LYS A 13 25.20 -11.67 5.22
C LYS A 13 24.99 -10.25 4.68
N ALA A 14 24.37 -9.37 5.47
CA ALA A 14 24.19 -7.97 5.11
C ALA A 14 25.52 -7.21 4.98
N LYS A 15 26.56 -7.65 5.68
CA LYS A 15 27.91 -7.08 5.57
C LYS A 15 28.61 -7.47 4.27
N ASP A 16 28.28 -8.63 3.71
CA ASP A 16 28.92 -9.17 2.49
C ASP A 16 28.32 -8.58 1.19
N TYR A 17 27.08 -8.10 1.23
CA TYR A 17 26.38 -7.54 0.06
C TYR A 17 25.91 -6.09 0.28
N PRO A 18 26.83 -5.13 0.46
CA PRO A 18 26.48 -3.76 0.85
C PRO A 18 25.58 -3.06 -0.18
N LEU A 19 25.75 -3.33 -1.48
CA LEU A 19 24.94 -2.71 -2.54
C LEU A 19 23.44 -3.02 -2.45
N PHE A 20 23.09 -4.24 -2.01
CA PHE A 20 21.69 -4.65 -1.89
C PHE A 20 21.05 -4.05 -0.64
N PHE A 21 21.76 -4.06 0.49
CA PHE A 21 21.26 -3.53 1.75
C PHE A 21 21.24 -2.00 1.81
N HIS A 22 22.06 -1.32 0.99
CA HIS A 22 22.00 0.14 0.83
C HIS A 22 20.66 0.62 0.21
N LEU A 23 19.88 -0.27 -0.40
CA LEU A 23 18.50 0.04 -0.84
C LEU A 23 17.52 0.18 0.34
N GLY A 24 17.80 -0.49 1.46
CA GLY A 24 17.00 -0.43 2.70
C GLY A 24 17.55 0.54 3.75
N GLU A 25 18.76 1.06 3.56
CA GLU A 25 19.41 1.98 4.49
C GLU A 25 19.07 3.46 4.21
N THR A 26 19.28 4.29 5.24
CA THR A 26 19.11 5.74 5.15
C THR A 26 20.24 6.36 4.32
N ASN A 27 19.88 7.07 3.26
CA ASN A 27 20.84 7.83 2.45
C ASN A 27 21.40 9.01 3.27
N GLY A 28 22.50 9.61 2.81
CA GLY A 28 23.15 10.78 3.46
C GLY A 28 22.27 12.03 3.62
N LEU A 29 21.09 12.06 3.00
CA LEU A 29 20.06 13.09 3.17
C LEU A 29 19.10 12.83 4.36
N GLY A 30 19.30 11.74 5.11
CA GLY A 30 18.47 11.37 6.27
C GLY A 30 17.17 10.62 5.93
N PHE A 31 16.92 10.31 4.65
CA PHE A 31 15.72 9.57 4.21
C PHE A 31 16.07 8.14 3.78
N ASN A 32 15.14 7.20 4.00
CA ASN A 32 15.26 5.83 3.53
C ASN A 32 15.22 5.80 1.98
N ASN A 33 16.19 5.12 1.36
CA ASN A 33 16.33 5.03 -0.10
C ASN A 33 15.07 4.44 -0.79
N GLN A 34 14.30 3.62 -0.08
CA GLN A 34 12.99 3.11 -0.53
C GLN A 34 12.02 4.21 -0.98
N ILE A 35 12.06 5.39 -0.34
CA ILE A 35 11.17 6.51 -0.67
C ILE A 35 11.48 7.03 -2.07
N ALA A 36 12.76 7.14 -2.43
CA ALA A 36 13.18 7.59 -3.76
C ALA A 36 12.71 6.61 -4.85
N ILE A 37 12.83 5.30 -4.58
CA ILE A 37 12.37 4.24 -5.49
C ILE A 37 10.85 4.29 -5.66
N PHE A 38 10.11 4.50 -4.57
CA PHE A 38 8.66 4.68 -4.62
C PHE A 38 8.27 5.86 -5.51
N PHE A 39 8.86 7.05 -5.32
CA PHE A 39 8.57 8.21 -6.15
C PHE A 39 8.94 7.97 -7.62
N PHE A 40 10.08 7.33 -7.89
CA PHE A 40 10.47 6.98 -9.25
C PHE A 40 9.43 6.08 -9.94
N ILE A 41 9.01 5.00 -9.28
CA ILE A 41 7.98 4.08 -9.80
C ILE A 41 6.63 4.80 -9.96
N ALA A 42 6.24 5.63 -8.99
CA ALA A 42 4.99 6.39 -9.04
C ALA A 42 4.97 7.38 -10.22
N ILE A 43 6.07 8.10 -10.48
CA ILE A 43 6.18 9.02 -11.60
C ILE A 43 6.14 8.27 -12.94
N VAL A 44 6.91 7.19 -13.06
CA VAL A 44 6.93 6.35 -14.27
C VAL A 44 5.54 5.76 -14.53
N GLY A 45 4.88 5.23 -13.50
CA GLY A 45 3.52 4.68 -13.58
C GLY A 45 2.49 5.75 -13.93
N ALA A 46 2.58 6.94 -13.33
CA ALA A 46 1.69 8.06 -13.63
C ALA A 46 1.85 8.52 -15.09
N TYR A 47 3.09 8.62 -15.57
CA TYR A 47 3.40 8.96 -16.95
C TYR A 47 2.90 7.89 -17.93
N MET A 48 3.15 6.61 -17.64
CA MET A 48 2.67 5.51 -18.44
C MET A 48 1.14 5.52 -18.53
N LEU A 49 0.45 5.69 -17.41
CA LEU A 49 -1.01 5.67 -17.39
C LEU A 49 -1.64 6.90 -18.07
N ALA A 50 -1.02 8.08 -17.94
CA ALA A 50 -1.58 9.32 -18.48
C ALA A 50 -1.27 9.56 -19.97
N LYS A 51 -0.09 9.15 -20.45
CA LYS A 51 0.42 9.58 -21.77
C LYS A 51 0.65 8.44 -22.76
N THR A 52 0.56 7.17 -22.35
CA THR A 52 0.79 6.05 -23.26
C THR A 52 -0.50 5.43 -23.79
N ARG A 53 -0.41 4.79 -24.95
CA ARG A 53 -1.49 4.00 -25.55
C ARG A 53 -1.98 2.89 -24.60
N TRP A 54 -1.08 2.28 -23.84
CA TRP A 54 -1.44 1.25 -22.87
C TRP A 54 -2.33 1.79 -21.76
N GLY A 55 -2.11 3.03 -21.31
CA GLY A 55 -2.98 3.70 -20.34
C GLY A 55 -4.40 3.89 -20.88
N TYR A 56 -4.53 4.38 -22.12
CA TYR A 56 -5.83 4.52 -22.78
C TYR A 56 -6.56 3.18 -22.94
N GLU A 57 -5.86 2.14 -23.41
CA GLU A 57 -6.42 0.79 -23.54
C GLU A 57 -6.88 0.24 -22.17
N THR A 58 -6.17 0.56 -21.09
CA THR A 58 -6.52 0.16 -19.71
C THR A 58 -7.78 0.86 -19.22
N PHE A 59 -7.93 2.17 -19.45
CA PHE A 59 -9.15 2.88 -19.08
C PHE A 59 -10.37 2.47 -19.91
N ALA A 60 -10.18 2.26 -21.22
CA ALA A 60 -11.25 1.82 -22.12
C ALA A 60 -11.77 0.43 -21.73
N THR A 61 -10.86 -0.52 -21.47
CA THR A 61 -11.22 -1.87 -21.02
C THR A 61 -11.85 -1.88 -19.64
N GLY A 62 -11.40 -1.02 -18.73
CA GLY A 62 -11.98 -0.88 -17.39
C GLY A 62 -13.37 -0.25 -17.36
N GLY A 63 -13.71 0.63 -18.31
CA GLY A 63 -15.04 1.26 -18.37
C GLY A 63 -16.11 0.33 -18.95
N ASN A 64 -15.81 -0.31 -20.09
CA ASN A 64 -16.68 -1.31 -20.69
C ASN A 64 -15.86 -2.28 -21.55
N GLU A 65 -15.64 -3.49 -21.05
CA GLU A 65 -14.84 -4.52 -21.75
C GLU A 65 -15.43 -4.90 -23.11
N GLN A 66 -16.75 -5.00 -23.22
CA GLN A 66 -17.41 -5.37 -24.48
C GLN A 66 -17.22 -4.27 -25.52
N ALA A 67 -17.42 -3.01 -25.15
CA ALA A 67 -17.22 -1.88 -26.06
C ALA A 67 -15.75 -1.75 -26.50
N ALA A 68 -14.80 -1.97 -25.59
CA ALA A 68 -13.38 -1.97 -25.90
C ALA A 68 -13.00 -3.09 -26.89
N ALA A 69 -13.59 -4.29 -26.73
CA ALA A 69 -13.38 -5.40 -27.66
C ALA A 69 -13.93 -5.09 -29.06
N TYR A 70 -15.13 -4.49 -29.17
CA TYR A 70 -15.69 -4.05 -30.45
C TYR A 70 -14.87 -2.94 -31.10
N ALA A 71 -14.21 -2.08 -30.32
CA ALA A 71 -13.28 -1.06 -30.80
C ALA A 71 -11.91 -1.61 -31.25
N GLY A 72 -11.71 -2.94 -31.25
CA GLY A 72 -10.47 -3.59 -31.69
C GLY A 72 -9.37 -3.66 -30.63
N ILE A 73 -9.66 -3.32 -29.38
CA ILE A 73 -8.70 -3.43 -28.27
C ILE A 73 -8.63 -4.89 -27.82
N ARG A 74 -7.42 -5.46 -27.80
CA ARG A 74 -7.19 -6.83 -27.32
C ARG A 74 -7.23 -6.89 -25.78
N THR A 75 -8.43 -6.90 -25.21
CA THR A 75 -8.67 -6.78 -23.75
C THR A 75 -7.89 -7.81 -22.93
N ARG A 76 -7.78 -9.06 -23.43
CA ARG A 76 -6.98 -10.12 -22.80
C ARG A 76 -5.52 -9.73 -22.59
N TRP A 77 -4.88 -9.10 -23.58
CA TRP A 77 -3.48 -8.68 -23.49
C TRP A 77 -3.30 -7.49 -22.55
N VAL A 78 -4.27 -6.57 -22.51
CA VAL A 78 -4.27 -5.45 -21.57
C VAL A 78 -4.29 -5.98 -20.13
N ARG A 79 -5.15 -6.96 -19.83
CA ARG A 79 -5.27 -7.61 -18.52
C ARG A 79 -3.99 -8.34 -18.12
N ILE A 80 -3.38 -9.11 -19.04
CA ILE A 80 -2.10 -9.80 -18.77
C ILE A 80 -1.00 -8.82 -18.41
N ARG A 81 -0.84 -7.73 -19.18
CA ARG A 81 0.18 -6.70 -18.91
C ARG A 81 -0.04 -6.02 -17.57
N ALA A 82 -1.29 -5.75 -17.20
CA ALA A 82 -1.63 -5.16 -15.90
C ALA A 82 -1.25 -6.08 -14.74
N TYR A 83 -1.55 -7.38 -14.83
CA TYR A 83 -1.12 -8.34 -13.81
C TYR A 83 0.40 -8.47 -13.72
N LEU A 84 1.10 -8.50 -14.84
CA LEU A 84 2.57 -8.56 -14.86
C LEU A 84 3.20 -7.33 -14.20
N LEU A 85 2.70 -6.13 -14.51
CA LEU A 85 3.17 -4.89 -13.89
C LEU A 85 2.89 -4.87 -12.39
N SER A 86 1.70 -5.32 -11.97
CA SER A 86 1.35 -5.44 -10.55
C SER A 86 2.29 -6.40 -9.81
N SER A 87 2.55 -7.59 -10.38
CA SER A 87 3.48 -8.56 -9.82
C SER A 87 4.90 -8.01 -9.72
N LEU A 88 5.38 -7.31 -10.75
CA LEU A 88 6.72 -6.70 -10.75
C LEU A 88 6.85 -5.65 -9.65
N CYS A 89 5.85 -4.79 -9.47
CA CYS A 89 5.81 -3.82 -8.38
C CYS A 89 5.77 -4.50 -7.01
N ALA A 90 4.97 -5.56 -6.86
CA ALA A 90 4.87 -6.31 -5.61
C ALA A 90 6.19 -7.02 -5.25
N THR A 91 6.87 -7.62 -6.24
CA THR A 91 8.18 -8.23 -6.05
C THR A 91 9.24 -7.20 -5.65
N LEU A 92 9.27 -6.04 -6.30
CA LEU A 92 10.17 -4.95 -5.94
C LEU A 92 9.91 -4.45 -4.51
N ALA A 93 8.64 -4.24 -4.14
CA ALA A 93 8.28 -3.81 -2.79
C ALA A 93 8.71 -4.85 -1.73
N ALA A 94 8.46 -6.14 -1.96
CA ALA A 94 8.87 -7.21 -1.05
C ALA A 94 10.40 -7.29 -0.89
N LEU A 95 11.16 -7.10 -1.98
CA LEU A 95 12.62 -7.09 -1.98
C LEU A 95 13.16 -5.91 -1.14
N LEU A 96 12.55 -4.74 -1.26
CA LEU A 96 12.89 -3.56 -0.49
C LEU A 96 12.60 -3.73 1.01
N SER A 97 11.45 -4.29 1.36
CA SER A 97 11.11 -4.59 2.76
C SER A 97 12.11 -5.59 3.36
N ALA A 98 12.42 -6.67 2.66
CA ALA A 98 13.41 -7.65 3.12
C ALA A 98 14.82 -7.04 3.32
N ALA A 99 15.22 -6.08 2.46
CA ALA A 99 16.48 -5.36 2.60
C ALA A 99 16.50 -4.42 3.82
N GLN A 100 15.37 -3.79 4.15
CA GLN A 100 15.25 -2.91 5.31
C GLN A 100 15.28 -3.69 6.63
N ASP A 101 14.50 -4.75 6.73
CA ASP A 101 14.36 -5.50 7.97
C ASP A 101 15.54 -6.44 8.24
N LYS A 102 16.46 -6.58 7.27
CA LYS A 102 17.62 -7.48 7.31
C LYS A 102 17.25 -8.88 7.80
N GLY A 103 16.05 -9.32 7.45
CA GLY A 103 15.43 -10.54 7.97
C GLY A 103 14.00 -10.70 7.48
N VAL A 104 13.49 -11.92 7.58
CA VAL A 104 12.11 -12.25 7.19
C VAL A 104 11.49 -13.08 8.30
N THR A 105 10.32 -12.65 8.77
CA THR A 105 9.46 -13.43 9.66
C THR A 105 8.40 -14.19 8.85
N PRO A 106 7.89 -15.32 9.35
CA PRO A 106 6.86 -16.10 8.64
C PRO A 106 5.50 -15.38 8.53
N LEU A 107 5.33 -14.25 9.22
CA LEU A 107 4.11 -13.44 9.18
C LEU A 107 4.19 -12.26 8.20
N TYR A 108 5.30 -12.11 7.46
CA TYR A 108 5.42 -11.06 6.44
C TYR A 108 4.34 -11.18 5.37
N GLY A 109 3.78 -10.04 4.96
CA GLY A 109 2.76 -9.97 3.92
C GLY A 109 1.35 -10.30 4.39
N VAL A 110 1.17 -10.92 5.56
CA VAL A 110 -0.18 -11.20 6.08
C VAL A 110 -0.92 -9.89 6.29
N SER A 111 -2.12 -9.77 5.70
CA SER A 111 -3.00 -8.59 5.81
C SER A 111 -2.55 -7.35 5.03
N TRP A 112 -1.46 -7.45 4.27
CA TRP A 112 -1.03 -6.35 3.41
C TRP A 112 -1.92 -6.22 2.18
N GLU A 113 -2.54 -7.31 1.74
CA GLU A 113 -3.44 -7.32 0.59
C GLU A 113 -4.62 -6.37 0.82
N LEU A 114 -5.28 -6.50 1.98
CA LEU A 114 -6.41 -5.64 2.35
C LEU A 114 -5.97 -4.18 2.49
N THR A 115 -4.80 -3.94 3.08
CA THR A 115 -4.25 -2.60 3.27
C THR A 115 -3.95 -1.91 1.94
N VAL A 116 -3.39 -2.65 0.98
CA VAL A 116 -3.10 -2.16 -0.37
C VAL A 116 -4.39 -1.86 -1.13
N ILE A 117 -5.38 -2.75 -1.08
CA ILE A 117 -6.68 -2.52 -1.73
C ILE A 117 -7.38 -1.30 -1.11
N ALA A 118 -7.40 -1.19 0.23
CA ALA A 118 -7.95 -0.03 0.95
C ALA A 118 -7.27 1.28 0.53
N SER A 119 -5.94 1.28 0.46
CA SER A 119 -5.13 2.43 0.05
C SER A 119 -5.51 2.94 -1.34
N VAL A 120 -5.60 2.04 -2.31
CA VAL A 120 -5.85 2.39 -3.72
C VAL A 120 -7.29 2.87 -3.93
N VAL A 121 -8.27 2.24 -3.25
CA VAL A 121 -9.69 2.60 -3.32
C VAL A 121 -9.95 3.95 -2.65
N ILE A 122 -9.41 4.19 -1.45
CA ILE A 122 -9.49 5.50 -0.77
C ILE A 122 -8.83 6.58 -1.62
N GLY A 123 -7.74 6.24 -2.30
CA GLY A 123 -7.07 7.11 -3.26
C GLY A 123 -7.91 7.47 -4.51
N GLY A 124 -9.12 6.93 -4.66
CA GLY A 124 -10.04 7.26 -5.73
C GLY A 124 -9.88 6.41 -7.00
N ALA A 125 -9.24 5.24 -6.91
CA ALA A 125 -9.33 4.25 -7.96
C ALA A 125 -10.69 3.54 -7.90
N SER A 126 -11.38 3.48 -9.05
CA SER A 126 -12.68 2.84 -9.15
C SER A 126 -12.56 1.32 -9.09
N ILE A 127 -13.39 0.66 -8.29
CA ILE A 127 -13.48 -0.80 -8.24
C ILE A 127 -14.20 -1.35 -9.46
N LEU A 128 -15.20 -0.60 -9.94
CA LEU A 128 -15.95 -0.90 -11.16
C LEU A 128 -15.12 -0.69 -12.43
N GLY A 129 -14.02 0.07 -12.34
CA GLY A 129 -13.05 0.27 -13.41
C GLY A 129 -13.26 1.53 -14.24
N GLY A 130 -12.29 1.82 -15.10
CA GLY A 130 -12.34 2.93 -16.06
C GLY A 130 -12.08 4.32 -15.48
N ARG A 131 -11.82 4.45 -14.16
CA ARG A 131 -11.45 5.71 -13.50
C ARG A 131 -10.39 5.49 -12.42
N GLY A 132 -9.45 6.42 -12.33
CA GLY A 132 -8.41 6.43 -11.29
C GLY A 132 -7.17 7.21 -11.73
N ARG A 133 -6.37 7.66 -10.77
CA ARG A 133 -5.08 8.33 -11.01
C ARG A 133 -4.05 7.80 -10.03
N VAL A 134 -2.83 7.55 -10.52
CA VAL A 134 -1.71 7.07 -9.68
C VAL A 134 -1.45 8.02 -8.49
N ILE A 135 -1.52 9.33 -8.72
CA ILE A 135 -1.36 10.35 -7.66
C ILE A 135 -2.38 10.16 -6.54
N GLY A 136 -3.64 9.85 -6.89
CA GLY A 136 -4.68 9.59 -5.91
C GLY A 136 -4.36 8.36 -5.07
N SER A 137 -3.93 7.27 -5.71
CA SER A 137 -3.49 6.06 -5.01
C SER A 137 -2.28 6.28 -4.10
N CYS A 138 -1.32 7.13 -4.49
CA CYS A 138 -0.19 7.50 -3.62
C CYS A 138 -0.65 8.25 -2.37
N LEU A 139 -1.57 9.20 -2.52
CA LEU A 139 -2.16 9.93 -1.38
C LEU A 139 -2.98 9.00 -0.49
N GLY A 140 -3.77 8.10 -1.08
CA GLY A 140 -4.52 7.08 -0.35
C GLY A 140 -3.62 6.15 0.46
N ALA A 141 -2.50 5.69 -0.13
CA ALA A 141 -1.50 4.89 0.57
C ALA A 141 -0.87 5.65 1.75
N ALA A 142 -0.53 6.93 1.59
CA ALA A 142 -0.01 7.74 2.68
C ALA A 142 -1.03 7.84 3.84
N VAL A 143 -2.30 8.12 3.54
CA VAL A 143 -3.36 8.22 4.56
C VAL A 143 -3.58 6.89 5.27
N VAL A 144 -3.70 5.79 4.52
CA VAL A 144 -3.93 4.46 5.11
C VAL A 144 -2.76 4.01 5.97
N VAL A 145 -1.53 4.23 5.54
CA VAL A 145 -0.33 3.88 6.34
C VAL A 145 -0.27 4.72 7.61
N LEU A 146 -0.62 6.01 7.57
CA LEU A 146 -0.71 6.83 8.77
C LEU A 146 -1.78 6.33 9.73
N ILE A 147 -2.96 5.95 9.21
CA ILE A 147 -4.03 5.36 10.02
C ILE A 147 -3.57 4.03 10.63
N ASP A 148 -3.00 3.11 9.83
CA ASP A 148 -2.50 1.82 10.30
C ASP A 148 -1.45 2.02 11.42
N LYS A 149 -0.51 2.96 11.22
CA LYS A 149 0.50 3.30 12.21
C LYS A 149 -0.11 3.82 13.52
N VAL A 150 -1.04 4.78 13.44
CA VAL A 150 -1.70 5.35 14.63
C VAL A 150 -2.52 4.29 15.38
N LEU A 151 -3.23 3.42 14.67
CA LEU A 151 -4.06 2.38 15.29
C LEU A 151 -3.21 1.27 15.94
N ARG A 152 -2.07 0.90 15.33
CA ARG A 152 -1.16 -0.13 15.85
C ARG A 152 -0.29 0.36 17.00
N GLU A 153 0.38 1.50 16.82
CA GLU A 153 1.30 2.03 17.82
C GLU A 153 0.55 2.67 19.00
N GLY A 154 -0.71 3.07 18.76
CA GLY A 154 -1.61 3.56 19.77
C GLY A 154 -1.28 4.96 20.25
N TRP A 155 -2.19 5.53 21.04
CA TRP A 155 -1.96 6.83 21.66
C TRP A 155 -1.16 6.65 22.96
N PRO A 156 -0.02 7.36 23.14
CA PRO A 156 0.72 7.30 24.40
C PRO A 156 -0.05 8.05 25.49
N ILE A 157 -0.43 7.33 26.55
CA ILE A 157 -1.09 7.84 27.74
C ILE A 157 -0.06 7.86 28.86
N THR A 158 0.59 9.00 29.06
CA THR A 158 1.47 9.21 30.22
C THR A 158 0.64 9.59 31.44
N ARG A 159 0.57 8.72 32.43
CA ARG A 159 0.08 9.05 33.78
C ARG A 159 1.25 9.22 34.73
N ILE A 160 1.32 10.35 35.42
CA ILE A 160 2.19 10.48 36.59
C ILE A 160 1.57 9.70 37.75
N VAL A 161 2.30 8.74 38.31
CA VAL A 161 1.93 8.02 39.53
C VAL A 161 3.00 8.33 40.56
N VAL A 162 2.57 8.90 41.69
CA VAL A 162 3.47 9.18 42.82
C VAL A 162 3.51 7.94 43.70
N ILE A 163 4.67 7.29 43.78
CA ILE A 163 4.94 6.20 44.71
C ILE A 163 6.07 6.71 45.61
N ASP A 164 5.85 6.72 46.93
CA ASP A 164 6.84 7.18 47.93
C ASP A 164 7.41 8.60 47.72
N GLY A 165 6.63 9.53 47.17
CA GLY A 165 7.04 10.93 47.01
C GLY A 165 7.89 11.22 45.77
N GLU A 166 8.29 10.20 45.01
CA GLU A 166 8.86 10.38 43.67
C GLU A 166 7.77 10.25 42.59
N SER A 167 7.76 11.22 41.68
CA SER A 167 6.81 11.26 40.56
C SER A 167 7.33 10.38 39.42
N ILE A 168 6.79 9.17 39.28
CA ILE A 168 7.15 8.27 38.19
C ILE A 168 6.15 8.43 37.05
N ALA A 169 6.62 8.79 35.87
CA ALA A 169 5.79 8.84 34.67
C ALA A 169 5.54 7.41 34.18
N VAL A 170 4.38 6.84 34.50
CA VAL A 170 3.93 5.55 33.97
C VAL A 170 3.24 5.80 32.64
N GLY A 171 3.97 5.56 31.55
CA GLY A 171 3.43 5.57 30.19
C GLY A 171 2.68 4.28 29.89
N ALA A 172 1.35 4.34 29.80
CA ALA A 172 0.55 3.31 29.16
C ALA A 172 0.35 3.66 27.67
N LYS A 173 0.20 2.67 26.80
CA LYS A 173 -0.19 2.90 25.40
C LYS A 173 -1.55 2.26 25.18
N PHE A 174 -2.53 3.03 24.70
CA PHE A 174 -3.78 2.44 24.24
C PHE A 174 -3.56 1.93 22.81
N THR A 175 -3.26 0.63 22.68
CA THR A 175 -3.08 -0.04 21.39
C THR A 175 -4.32 -0.86 21.08
N LEU A 176 -4.85 -0.74 19.88
CA LEU A 176 -5.93 -1.62 19.44
C LEU A 176 -5.39 -3.04 19.21
N PRO A 177 -6.24 -4.08 19.36
CA PRO A 177 -5.87 -5.43 18.94
C PRO A 177 -5.42 -5.44 17.48
N ALA A 178 -4.43 -6.27 17.12
CA ALA A 178 -3.91 -6.33 15.76
C ALA A 178 -4.99 -6.63 14.69
N GLY A 179 -6.06 -7.35 15.07
CA GLY A 179 -7.21 -7.62 14.20
C GLY A 179 -8.16 -6.42 14.00
N ALA A 180 -8.14 -5.41 14.87
CA ALA A 180 -9.04 -4.27 14.76
C ALA A 180 -8.73 -3.38 13.55
N VAL A 181 -7.46 -3.27 13.17
CA VAL A 181 -7.04 -2.47 12.00
C VAL A 181 -7.58 -3.07 10.71
N LEU A 182 -7.51 -4.39 10.58
CA LEU A 182 -8.07 -5.15 9.47
C LEU A 182 -9.59 -4.95 9.34
N VAL A 183 -10.31 -5.05 10.46
CA VAL A 183 -11.76 -4.84 10.48
C VAL A 183 -12.11 -3.41 10.08
N PHE A 184 -11.34 -2.42 10.56
CA PHE A 184 -11.53 -1.01 10.21
C PHE A 184 -11.31 -0.76 8.71
N LEU A 185 -10.20 -1.26 8.15
CA LEU A 185 -9.90 -1.14 6.72
C LEU A 185 -10.92 -1.87 5.85
N GLY A 186 -11.39 -3.04 6.30
CA GLY A 186 -12.44 -3.80 5.63
C GLY A 186 -13.78 -3.07 5.61
N LEU A 187 -14.20 -2.51 6.74
CA LEU A 187 -15.43 -1.71 6.84
C LEU A 187 -15.34 -0.47 5.95
N LEU A 188 -14.19 0.22 5.98
CA LEU A 188 -13.94 1.38 5.13
C LEU A 188 -14.04 1.01 3.65
N LEU A 189 -13.45 -0.10 3.24
CA LEU A 189 -13.57 -0.63 1.88
C LEU A 189 -15.02 -0.90 1.49
N VAL A 190 -15.77 -1.62 2.33
CA VAL A 190 -17.19 -1.92 2.05
C VAL A 190 -17.99 -0.63 1.86
N ILE A 191 -17.78 0.37 2.73
CA ILE A 191 -18.43 1.68 2.60
C ILE A 191 -18.03 2.35 1.28
N ALA A 192 -16.72 2.39 0.95
CA ALA A 192 -16.24 3.00 -0.27
C ALA A 192 -16.85 2.34 -1.52
N VAL A 193 -16.93 1.01 -1.55
CA VAL A 193 -17.54 0.24 -2.65
C VAL A 193 -19.03 0.54 -2.77
N LEU A 194 -19.77 0.52 -1.66
CA LEU A 194 -21.22 0.69 -1.67
C LEU A 194 -21.64 2.10 -2.07
N ILE A 195 -20.84 3.11 -1.73
CA ILE A 195 -21.13 4.51 -2.07
C ILE A 195 -20.82 4.81 -3.54
N GLU A 196 -19.87 4.11 -4.15
CA GLU A 196 -19.39 4.40 -5.51
C GLU A 196 -20.51 4.42 -6.58
N PRO A 197 -21.44 3.45 -6.68
CA PRO A 197 -22.54 3.49 -7.64
C PRO A 197 -23.50 4.66 -7.40
N PHE A 198 -23.74 5.03 -6.14
CA PHE A 198 -24.62 6.14 -5.78
C PHE A 198 -24.02 7.48 -6.18
N LEU A 199 -22.72 7.68 -5.95
CA LEU A 199 -21.99 8.87 -6.39
C LEU A 199 -22.02 9.02 -7.91
N ILE A 200 -21.78 7.93 -8.65
CA ILE A 200 -21.79 7.93 -10.12
C ILE A 200 -23.20 8.27 -10.65
N ARG A 201 -24.25 7.64 -10.10
CA ARG A 201 -25.63 7.92 -10.50
C ARG A 201 -26.03 9.38 -10.23
N ARG A 202 -25.59 9.95 -9.11
CA ARG A 202 -25.90 11.35 -8.75
C ARG A 202 -25.20 12.36 -9.66
N GLN A 203 -23.99 12.06 -10.16
CA GLN A 203 -23.31 12.89 -11.15
C GLN A 203 -23.98 12.84 -12.54
N ILE A 204 -24.55 11.70 -12.93
CA ILE A 204 -25.32 11.58 -14.18
C ILE A 204 -26.63 12.38 -14.08
N ALA A 205 -27.27 12.41 -12.91
CA ALA A 205 -28.49 13.19 -12.70
C ALA A 205 -28.26 14.72 -12.59
N ALA A 206 -27.01 15.16 -12.42
CA ALA A 206 -26.64 16.57 -12.31
C ALA A 206 -26.07 17.15 -13.63
N ARG A 207 -26.01 16.34 -14.70
CA ARG A 207 -25.64 16.73 -16.06
C ARG A 207 -26.85 16.68 -16.97
#